data_AF-A0A3E0KDP5-F1
#
_entry.id   AF-A0A3E0KDP5-F1
#
_cell.length_a   1.000
_cell.length_b   1.000
_cell.length_c   1.000
_cell.angle_alpha   90.00
_cell.angle_beta   90.00
_cell.angle_gamma   90.00
#
_symmetry.space_group_name_H-M   'P 1'
#
loop_
_entity.id
_entity.type
_entity.pdbx_description
1 polymer ?
#
loop_
_entity_poly.entity_id
_entity_poly.type
_entity_poly.pdbx_seq_one_letter_code
_entity_poly.pdbx_strand_id
1 'polypeptide(L)'
;MTWFVKSHGLGNDYIVLDGRETPFALTPANVRLICDRHLGVGSDGILLLMPSDQADFGVRIFNPDGSEAEKSGNGLRILAKAVYDHGYTDQTHFT
;
A
#
# COMPACT_ATOMS: atom_id res chain seq x y z
N MET A 1 -6.35 8.11 14.28
CA MET A 1 -5.31 8.93 13.63
C MET A 1 -4.93 8.14 12.39
N THR A 2 -5.20 8.62 11.18
CA THR A 2 -4.84 7.87 9.96
C THR A 2 -3.36 8.05 9.72
N TRP A 3 -2.58 7.00 9.89
CA TRP A 3 -1.16 6.98 9.57
C TRP A 3 -0.94 6.23 8.26
N PHE A 4 0.16 6.55 7.58
CA PHE A 4 0.60 5.86 6.39
C PHE A 4 2.10 5.61 6.48
N VAL A 5 2.58 4.62 5.74
CA VAL A 5 4.01 4.40 5.54
C VAL A 5 4.35 4.77 4.12
N LYS A 6 5.44 5.51 3.92
CA LYS A 6 6.03 5.68 2.60
C LYS A 6 7.40 5.04 2.56
N SER A 7 7.61 4.18 1.58
CA SER A 7 8.84 3.43 1.41
C SER A 7 9.08 3.14 -0.07
N HIS A 8 10.23 2.60 -0.41
CA HIS A 8 10.55 2.21 -1.77
C HIS A 8 11.28 0.88 -1.85
N GLY A 9 11.10 0.19 -2.97
CA GLY A 9 11.89 -0.97 -3.36
C GLY A 9 12.69 -0.61 -4.60
N LEU A 10 14.00 -0.42 -4.46
CA LEU A 10 14.90 -0.08 -5.59
C LEU A 10 14.46 1.16 -6.39
N GLY A 11 14.00 2.21 -5.68
CA GLY A 11 13.54 3.47 -6.29
C GLY A 11 12.06 3.51 -6.66
N ASN A 12 11.37 2.36 -6.72
CA ASN A 12 9.93 2.32 -6.94
C ASN A 12 9.18 2.50 -5.62
N ASP A 13 8.54 3.66 -5.44
CA ASP A 13 7.99 4.11 -4.15
C ASP A 13 6.48 3.89 -4.02
N TYR A 14 6.05 3.47 -2.83
CA TYR A 14 4.65 3.22 -2.52
C TYR A 14 4.26 3.88 -1.19
N ILE A 15 2.98 4.25 -1.11
CA ILE A 15 2.30 4.58 0.13
C ILE A 15 1.52 3.35 0.61
N VAL A 16 1.78 2.88 1.82
CA VAL A 16 1.04 1.79 2.46
C VAL A 16 -0.01 2.38 3.39
N LEU A 17 -1.26 1.93 3.22
CA LEU A 17 -2.41 2.31 4.03
C LEU A 17 -3.05 1.06 4.66
N ASP A 18 -3.50 1.18 5.91
CA ASP A 18 -4.35 0.17 6.53
C ASP A 18 -5.82 0.44 6.18
N GLY A 19 -6.46 -0.48 5.45
CA GLY A 19 -7.86 -0.36 5.05
C GLY A 19 -8.85 -0.29 6.21
N ARG A 20 -8.47 -0.75 7.41
CA ARG A 20 -9.29 -0.63 8.63
C ARG A 20 -9.26 0.77 9.23
N GLU A 21 -8.18 1.53 8.98
CA GLU A 21 -7.94 2.85 9.56
C GLU A 21 -8.05 3.99 8.53
N THR A 22 -8.29 3.66 7.26
CA THR A 22 -8.44 4.64 6.17
C THR A 22 -9.89 5.13 6.09
N PRO A 23 -10.21 6.37 6.50
CA PRO A 23 -11.58 6.85 6.65
C PRO A 23 -12.19 7.37 5.33
N PHE A 24 -11.54 7.12 4.20
CA PHE A 24 -11.95 7.60 2.89
C PHE A 24 -11.78 6.51 1.83
N ALA A 25 -12.56 6.59 0.76
CA ALA A 25 -12.42 5.69 -0.37
C ALA A 25 -11.24 6.09 -1.27
N LEU A 26 -10.47 5.10 -1.73
CA LEU A 26 -9.48 5.28 -2.80
C LEU A 26 -10.17 5.32 -4.17
N THR A 27 -10.92 6.39 -4.41
CA THR A 27 -11.45 6.70 -5.75
C THR A 27 -10.29 7.06 -6.69
N PRO A 28 -10.44 6.94 -8.02
CA PRO A 28 -9.38 7.32 -8.96
C PRO A 28 -8.92 8.78 -8.79
N ALA A 29 -9.84 9.69 -8.42
CA ALA A 29 -9.49 11.09 -8.15
C ALA A 29 -8.61 11.22 -6.88
N ASN A 30 -8.97 10.53 -5.81
CA ASN A 30 -8.19 10.55 -4.57
C ASN A 30 -6.81 9.91 -4.77
N VAL A 31 -6.75 8.76 -5.46
CA VAL A 31 -5.48 8.09 -5.77
C VAL A 31 -4.56 9.02 -6.58
N ARG A 32 -5.07 9.63 -7.65
CA ARG A 32 -4.30 10.58 -8.46
C ARG A 32 -3.76 11.74 -7.63
N LEU A 33 -4.59 12.33 -6.76
CA LEU A 33 -4.16 13.43 -5.90
C LEU A 33 -3.10 12.98 -4.88
N ILE A 34 -3.27 11.82 -4.24
CA ILE A 34 -2.31 11.30 -3.27
C ILE A 34 -0.96 11.00 -3.93
N CYS A 35 -0.98 10.37 -5.12
CA CYS A 35 0.21 9.99 -5.87
C CYS A 35 0.88 11.15 -6.60
N ASP A 36 0.22 12.30 -6.75
CA ASP A 36 0.83 13.50 -7.33
C ASP A 36 2.02 13.96 -6.46
N ARG A 37 3.18 14.17 -7.10
CA ARG A 37 4.44 14.49 -6.38
C ARG A 37 4.54 15.96 -5.93
N HIS A 38 3.69 16.84 -6.44
CA HIS A 38 3.74 18.28 -6.14
C HIS A 38 2.56 18.72 -5.26
N LEU A 39 1.39 18.12 -5.47
CA LEU A 39 0.15 18.45 -4.77
C LEU A 39 -0.21 17.42 -3.69
N GLY A 40 0.34 16.21 -3.79
CA GLY A 40 0.11 15.11 -2.87
C GLY A 40 1.36 14.71 -2.08
N VAL A 41 1.34 13.46 -1.61
CA VAL A 41 2.50 12.83 -0.96
C VAL A 41 3.52 12.37 -2.00
N GLY A 42 3.06 12.09 -3.22
CA GLY A 42 3.86 11.56 -4.32
C GLY A 42 4.13 10.07 -4.18
N SER A 43 3.92 9.28 -5.21
CA SER A 43 4.35 7.87 -5.23
C SER A 43 4.10 7.22 -6.59
N ASP A 44 4.77 6.11 -6.85
CA ASP A 44 4.44 5.22 -7.98
C ASP A 44 3.21 4.33 -7.71
N GLY A 45 2.60 4.42 -6.53
CA GLY A 45 1.31 3.78 -6.24
C GLY A 45 0.96 3.72 -4.76
N ILE A 46 -0.21 3.13 -4.48
CA ILE A 46 -0.73 2.91 -3.12
C ILE A 46 -0.94 1.42 -2.90
N LEU A 47 -0.50 0.91 -1.75
CA LEU A 47 -0.77 -0.43 -1.25
C LEU A 47 -1.80 -0.31 -0.12
N LEU A 48 -3.01 -0.81 -0.35
CA LEU A 48 -4.06 -0.86 0.66
C LEU A 48 -4.08 -2.25 1.28
N LEU A 49 -3.66 -2.35 2.54
CA LEU A 49 -3.75 -3.57 3.34
C LEU A 49 -5.23 -3.87 3.62
N MET A 50 -5.65 -5.09 3.34
CA MET A 50 -7.03 -5.57 3.46
C MET A 50 -7.05 -6.92 4.19
N PRO A 51 -8.17 -7.31 4.81
CA PRO A 51 -8.37 -8.69 5.23
C PRO A 51 -8.33 -9.63 4.01
N SER A 52 -7.99 -10.90 4.25
CA SER A 52 -8.01 -11.98 3.26
C SER A 52 -8.60 -13.23 3.88
N ASP A 53 -9.39 -13.97 3.10
CA ASP A 53 -9.96 -15.27 3.52
C ASP A 53 -9.04 -16.45 3.19
N GLN A 54 -7.97 -16.22 2.42
CA GLN A 54 -7.08 -17.28 1.90
C GLN A 54 -5.63 -17.14 2.36
N ALA A 55 -5.27 -16.03 3.01
CA ALA A 55 -3.90 -15.73 3.43
C ALA A 55 -3.94 -14.82 4.66
N ASP A 56 -2.79 -14.66 5.33
CA ASP A 56 -2.67 -13.80 6.52
C ASP A 56 -3.04 -12.33 6.23
N PHE A 57 -2.72 -11.85 5.02
CA PHE A 57 -2.97 -10.48 4.59
C PHE A 57 -3.45 -10.42 3.14
N GLY A 58 -4.37 -9.50 2.85
CA GLY A 58 -4.78 -9.11 1.51
C GLY A 58 -4.18 -7.76 1.12
N VAL A 59 -4.00 -7.52 -0.17
CA VAL A 59 -3.56 -6.21 -0.68
C VAL A 59 -4.32 -5.83 -1.94
N ARG A 60 -4.72 -4.56 -2.01
CA ARG A 60 -5.11 -3.90 -3.26
C ARG A 60 -4.01 -2.93 -3.65
N ILE A 61 -3.66 -2.91 -4.93
CA ILE A 61 -2.56 -2.12 -5.47
C ILE A 61 -3.14 -1.10 -6.44
N PHE A 62 -2.91 0.18 -6.18
CA PHE A 62 -3.38 1.26 -7.04
C PHE A 62 -2.21 1.92 -7.76
N ASN A 63 -2.34 2.09 -9.06
CA ASN A 63 -1.41 2.86 -9.88
C ASN A 63 -1.68 4.37 -9.73
N PRO A 64 -0.72 5.25 -10.09
CA PRO A 64 -0.88 6.70 -9.95
C PRO A 64 -2.04 7.28 -10.76
N ASP A 65 -2.49 6.61 -11.83
CA ASP A 65 -3.62 7.04 -12.64
C ASP A 65 -5.00 6.72 -12.00
N GLY A 66 -5.01 5.96 -10.91
CA GLY A 66 -6.19 5.50 -10.19
C GLY A 66 -6.70 4.12 -10.59
N SER A 67 -6.06 3.43 -11.53
CA SER A 67 -6.36 2.04 -11.87
C SER A 67 -5.83 1.06 -10.81
N GLU A 68 -6.46 -0.11 -10.70
CA GLU A 68 -5.95 -1.20 -9.86
C GLU A 68 -5.02 -2.12 -10.67
N ALA A 69 -3.86 -2.43 -10.10
CA ALA A 69 -2.92 -3.40 -10.65
C ALA A 69 -3.13 -4.77 -10.00
N GLU A 70 -2.98 -5.84 -10.79
CA GLU A 70 -3.09 -7.21 -10.25
C GLU A 70 -1.87 -7.61 -9.41
N LYS A 71 -0.66 -7.16 -9.80
CA LYS A 71 0.61 -7.60 -9.18
C LYS A 71 1.66 -6.48 -9.18
N SER A 72 2.42 -6.40 -8.09
CA SER A 72 3.67 -5.62 -8.02
C SER A 72 4.69 -6.30 -7.13
N GLY A 73 5.81 -6.75 -7.69
CA GLY A 73 6.87 -7.39 -6.92
C GLY A 73 7.55 -6.45 -5.93
N ASN A 74 7.72 -5.17 -6.30
CA ASN A 74 8.26 -4.16 -5.38
C ASN A 74 7.24 -3.81 -4.29
N GLY A 75 5.97 -3.66 -4.67
CA GLY A 75 4.89 -3.40 -3.74
C GLY A 75 4.78 -4.50 -2.68
N LEU A 76 4.82 -5.78 -3.08
CA LEU A 76 4.76 -6.90 -2.14
C LEU A 76 5.94 -6.91 -1.14
N ARG A 77 7.16 -6.60 -1.58
CA ARG A 77 8.32 -6.51 -0.65
C ARG A 77 8.14 -5.37 0.35
N ILE A 78 7.62 -4.22 -0.10
CA ILE A 78 7.34 -3.07 0.75
C ILE A 78 6.24 -3.41 1.77
N LEU A 79 5.15 -4.04 1.32
CA LEU A 79 4.05 -4.43 2.20
C LEU A 79 4.53 -5.44 3.24
N ALA A 80 5.24 -6.49 2.83
CA ALA A 80 5.76 -7.52 3.73
C ALA A 80 6.63 -6.90 4.85
N LYS A 81 7.50 -5.96 4.47
CA LYS A 81 8.29 -5.21 5.46
C LYS A 81 7.42 -4.32 6.35
N ALA A 82 6.44 -3.62 5.79
CA ALA A 82 5.55 -2.76 6.56
C ALA A 82 4.71 -3.54 7.58
N VAL A 83 4.15 -4.69 7.22
CA VAL A 83 3.36 -5.49 8.17
C VAL A 83 4.22 -6.08 9.30
N TYR A 84 5.46 -6.43 9.01
CA TYR A 84 6.42 -6.91 10.01
C TYR A 84 6.89 -5.78 10.94
N ASP A 85 7.39 -4.67 10.37
CA ASP A 85 7.95 -3.54 11.14
C ASP A 85 6.90 -2.89 12.07
N HIS A 86 5.62 -2.95 11.70
CA HIS A 86 4.51 -2.39 12.48
C HIS A 86 3.78 -3.42 13.34
N GLY A 87 4.31 -4.64 13.48
CA GLY A 87 3.82 -5.63 14.44
C GLY A 87 2.49 -6.29 14.07
N TYR A 88 2.09 -6.25 12.80
CA TYR A 88 0.94 -7.03 12.33
C TYR A 88 1.24 -8.52 12.22
N THR A 89 2.53 -8.87 12.10
CA THR A 89 3.04 -10.25 12.16
C THR A 89 4.46 -10.26 12.69
N ASP A 90 4.86 -11.37 13.32
CA ASP A 90 6.24 -11.70 13.68
C ASP A 90 6.84 -12.82 12.82
N GLN A 91 6.05 -13.35 11.87
CA GLN A 91 6.49 -14.38 10.95
C GLN A 91 7.56 -13.85 9.99
N THR A 92 8.59 -14.67 9.74
CA THR A 92 9.74 -14.34 8.89
C THR A 92 9.79 -15.15 7.60
N HIS A 93 8.77 -15.98 7.35
CA HIS A 93 8.66 -16.86 6.20
C HIS A 93 7.26 -16.72 5.59
N PHE A 94 7.14 -16.92 4.28
CA PHE A 94 5.85 -16.96 3.58
C PHE A 94 5.33 -18.40 3.54
N THR A 95 4.02 -18.57 3.73
CA THR A 95 3.30 -19.84 3.51
C THR A 95 2.47 -19.78 2.23
#